data_AF-A0A1G5U2X2-F1
#
_entry.id   AF-A0A1G5U2X2-F1
#
_cell.length_a   1.000
_cell.length_b   1.000
_cell.length_c   1.000
_cell.angle_alpha   90.00
_cell.angle_beta   90.00
_cell.angle_gamma   90.00
#
_symmetry.space_group_name_H-M   'P 1'
#
loop_
_entity.id
_entity.type
_entity.pdbx_description
1 polymer ?
#
loop_
_entity_poly.entity_id
_entity_poly.type
_entity_poly.pdbx_seq_one_letter_code
_entity_poly.pdbx_strand_id
1 'polypeptide(L)'
;MLVKIGYTNCHLEITVHFTNNNPESYTSVIIVKSALFWLMGLLACLTILTHVAQVSGITFKVYAYTALFLMLVMPLLVWIFFHEQYKKVTRYDPKTLLFLVIICLGGAFLASFFNSGATKISTDLFYYVPNAVYHLQNPDSPMDFAIHFIETGSEPFTSYFVATSVPFEYTQAVIAYFLNIDYLSAYFLFSPALLGCLIPIALYYLICQFVDPKLAVVGALFTVAIVLLLGETSRTPGTWSFPNIYSGKVFFISIGIPLFAAATVNSFRTASPSDWALTFAATTAMVGATSSTMAILPPLAVVLVVACAAVSGGEYKTFIKNLFLYSCSLSYLIVYTLVAFFNLHSDVGTNSPISEDFPVTFLGHAGFFFEKSGPATALVLIVSTVLALLMTSGKVRKFTLVWVVATIVLFLNPIVAPLLIKYLTTPNIYWRLFYIYPLPLLLGLTGAKLFEYAGRFSKPVQLGFISVTFFILFISHFVPFTTSVLYLRTEFAWPRYKMPPASQRVALAVIAVTPPGPMLAPLPLGGIVAMLSAKYPQMRVFNEAEKVWFGERGLRTEIDNRICASEFVNGDKPDCFPEFQALLGYTNLRSVVIAKSAILDSKVSSALNENGFTNRREIDDLLLVYWK
;
A
#
# COMPACT_ATOMS: atom_id res chain seq x y z
N MET A 1 -15.12 55.74 24.00
CA MET A 1 -15.15 54.57 24.91
C MET A 1 -15.56 53.36 24.08
N LEU A 2 -14.61 52.78 23.33
CA LEU A 2 -14.82 51.64 22.44
C LEU A 2 -14.12 50.43 23.07
N VAL A 3 -14.94 49.47 23.51
CA VAL A 3 -14.52 48.28 24.24
C VAL A 3 -13.77 47.35 23.28
N LYS A 4 -12.48 47.13 23.56
CA LYS A 4 -11.71 46.01 23.04
C LYS A 4 -12.38 44.72 23.50
N ILE A 5 -13.01 44.00 22.57
CA ILE A 5 -13.36 42.60 22.78
C ILE A 5 -12.03 41.83 22.78
N GLY A 6 -11.61 41.43 23.97
CA GLY A 6 -10.44 40.59 24.16
C GLY A 6 -10.66 39.23 23.51
N TYR A 7 -9.73 38.82 22.65
CA TYR A 7 -9.53 37.43 22.30
C TYR A 7 -9.19 36.68 23.59
N THR A 8 -10.18 35.99 24.17
CA THR A 8 -9.94 34.98 25.19
C THR A 8 -9.09 33.88 24.58
N ASN A 9 -7.84 33.79 25.03
CA ASN A 9 -6.97 32.64 24.85
C ASN A 9 -7.74 31.38 25.26
N CYS A 10 -8.16 30.61 24.26
CA CYS A 10 -8.68 29.27 24.48
C CYS A 10 -7.49 28.42 24.96
N HIS A 11 -7.35 28.27 26.28
CA HIS A 11 -6.43 27.29 26.85
C HIS A 11 -6.86 25.93 26.31
N LEU A 12 -6.10 25.41 25.34
CA LEU A 12 -6.16 24.01 24.93
C LEU A 12 -5.88 23.17 26.19
N GLU A 13 -6.91 22.62 26.80
CA GLU A 13 -6.77 21.59 27.84
C GLU A 13 -6.14 20.35 27.19
N ILE A 14 -4.83 20.22 27.35
CA ILE A 14 -4.06 19.13 26.77
C ILE A 14 -4.15 17.91 27.68
N THR A 15 -4.80 16.83 27.21
CA THR A 15 -5.04 15.64 28.04
C THR A 15 -3.84 14.68 28.11
N VAL A 16 -2.92 14.72 27.13
CA VAL A 16 -1.78 13.78 27.05
C VAL A 16 -0.46 14.49 26.72
N HIS A 17 0.41 14.60 27.72
CA HIS A 17 1.78 15.12 27.58
C HIS A 17 2.82 13.98 27.61
N PHE A 18 3.60 13.85 26.52
CA PHE A 18 4.74 12.92 26.45
C PHE A 18 6.09 13.62 26.49
N THR A 19 6.15 14.87 26.02
CA THR A 19 7.34 15.71 25.94
C THR A 19 7.15 16.97 26.77
N ASN A 20 8.26 17.58 27.21
CA ASN A 20 8.24 18.83 27.96
C ASN A 20 7.67 20.00 27.13
N ASN A 21 7.80 19.93 25.82
CA ASN A 21 7.36 20.95 24.89
C ASN A 21 6.36 20.35 23.91
N ASN A 22 5.35 21.11 23.49
CA ASN A 22 4.48 20.70 22.40
C ASN A 22 5.32 20.53 21.12
N PRO A 23 5.30 19.37 20.44
CA PRO A 23 6.00 19.18 19.17
C PRO A 23 5.63 20.24 18.12
N GLU A 24 4.40 20.73 18.13
CA GLU A 24 3.91 21.79 17.22
C GLU A 24 4.57 23.17 17.43
N SER A 25 5.38 23.33 18.48
CA SER A 25 6.17 24.54 18.70
C SER A 25 7.37 24.69 17.76
N TYR A 26 7.77 23.60 17.08
CA TYR A 26 8.94 23.54 16.20
C TYR A 26 8.59 23.74 14.72
N THR A 27 9.42 24.48 14.00
CA THR A 27 9.25 24.72 12.55
C THR A 27 9.22 23.42 11.75
N SER A 28 10.14 22.48 12.02
CA SER A 28 10.22 21.20 11.32
C SER A 28 8.93 20.38 11.40
N VAL A 29 8.31 20.33 12.59
CA VAL A 29 7.07 19.57 12.83
C VAL A 29 5.89 20.20 12.10
N ILE A 30 5.74 21.52 12.13
CA ILE A 30 4.65 22.21 11.44
C ILE A 30 4.76 22.06 9.92
N ILE A 31 5.96 22.16 9.35
CA ILE A 31 6.18 21.93 7.92
C ILE A 31 5.79 20.50 7.55
N VAL A 32 6.26 19.50 8.32
CA VAL A 32 5.94 18.09 8.09
C VAL A 32 4.44 17.83 8.19
N LYS A 33 3.79 18.30 9.28
CA LYS A 33 2.35 18.15 9.47
C LYS A 33 1.56 18.75 8.31
N SER A 34 2.00 19.91 7.80
CA SER A 34 1.33 20.60 6.70
C SER A 34 1.53 19.88 5.35
N ALA A 35 2.74 19.34 5.10
CA ALA A 35 3.00 18.53 3.91
C ALA A 35 2.18 17.22 3.92
N LEU A 36 2.09 16.55 5.08
CA LEU A 36 1.26 15.36 5.26
C LEU A 36 -0.23 15.71 5.11
N PHE A 37 -0.68 16.82 5.69
CA PHE A 37 -2.06 17.31 5.55
C PHE A 37 -2.41 17.61 4.09
N TRP A 38 -1.51 18.26 3.35
CA TRP A 38 -1.70 18.52 1.91
C TRP A 38 -1.93 17.25 1.13
N LEU A 39 -1.02 16.29 1.28
CA LEU A 39 -1.09 15.06 0.50
C LEU A 39 -2.28 14.20 0.91
N MET A 40 -2.51 14.01 2.22
CA MET A 40 -3.64 13.21 2.68
C MET A 40 -4.98 13.88 2.35
N GLY A 41 -5.05 15.21 2.45
CA GLY A 41 -6.21 15.98 2.04
C GLY A 41 -6.52 15.80 0.56
N LEU A 42 -5.48 15.89 -0.29
CA LEU A 42 -5.60 15.62 -1.73
C LEU A 42 -6.10 14.20 -1.99
N LEU A 43 -5.43 13.19 -1.44
CA LEU A 43 -5.81 11.78 -1.64
C LEU A 43 -7.20 11.47 -1.08
N ALA A 44 -7.61 12.09 0.02
CA ALA A 44 -8.96 11.96 0.57
C ALA A 44 -10.02 12.54 -0.36
N CYS A 45 -9.79 13.75 -0.89
CA CYS A 45 -10.70 14.36 -1.86
C CYS A 45 -10.80 13.52 -3.13
N LEU A 46 -9.68 13.00 -3.64
CA LEU A 46 -9.66 12.12 -4.81
C LEU A 46 -10.34 10.78 -4.52
N THR A 47 -10.21 10.23 -3.31
CA THR A 47 -10.93 9.03 -2.88
C THR A 47 -12.43 9.21 -2.96
N ILE A 48 -12.93 10.31 -2.39
CA ILE A 48 -14.35 10.65 -2.43
C ILE A 48 -14.80 10.87 -3.87
N LEU A 49 -14.03 11.65 -4.64
CA LEU A 49 -14.34 11.95 -6.03
C LEU A 49 -14.43 10.69 -6.90
N THR A 50 -13.48 9.75 -6.75
CA THR A 50 -13.50 8.49 -7.49
C THR A 50 -14.75 7.67 -7.17
N HIS A 51 -15.08 7.49 -5.89
CA HIS A 51 -16.28 6.73 -5.52
C HIS A 51 -17.55 7.41 -6.03
N VAL A 52 -17.65 8.74 -5.95
CA VAL A 52 -18.77 9.50 -6.53
C VAL A 52 -18.82 9.31 -8.05
N ALA A 53 -17.69 9.37 -8.73
CA ALA A 53 -17.61 9.21 -10.19
C ALA A 53 -18.03 7.81 -10.63
N GLN A 54 -17.56 6.76 -9.96
CA GLN A 54 -17.92 5.37 -10.26
C GLN A 54 -19.40 5.08 -10.00
N VAL A 55 -19.97 5.63 -8.93
CA VAL A 55 -21.40 5.44 -8.61
C VAL A 55 -22.30 6.24 -9.57
N SER A 56 -21.85 7.41 -9.99
CA SER A 56 -22.66 8.33 -10.83
C SER A 56 -22.43 8.16 -12.33
N GLY A 57 -21.51 7.28 -12.74
CA GLY A 57 -21.16 7.09 -14.16
C GLY A 57 -20.49 8.32 -14.79
N ILE A 58 -19.77 9.13 -14.01
CA ILE A 58 -19.04 10.30 -14.54
C ILE A 58 -17.91 9.80 -15.44
N THR A 59 -17.74 10.39 -16.62
CA THR A 59 -16.66 9.99 -17.53
C THR A 59 -15.29 10.27 -16.93
N PHE A 60 -14.30 9.44 -17.27
CA PHE A 60 -12.94 9.60 -16.74
C PHE A 60 -12.35 10.97 -17.08
N LYS A 61 -12.69 11.54 -18.25
CA LYS A 61 -12.30 12.88 -18.66
C LYS A 61 -12.77 13.94 -17.66
N VAL A 62 -14.06 13.94 -17.32
CA VAL A 62 -14.63 14.91 -16.35
C VAL A 62 -14.03 14.69 -14.97
N TYR A 63 -13.86 13.44 -14.55
CA TYR A 63 -13.15 13.08 -13.33
C TYR A 63 -11.72 13.64 -13.32
N ALA A 64 -10.95 13.47 -14.39
CA ALA A 64 -9.56 13.91 -14.49
C ALA A 64 -9.45 15.43 -14.40
N TYR A 65 -10.28 16.20 -15.12
CA TYR A 65 -10.28 17.66 -15.00
C TYR A 65 -10.67 18.15 -13.60
N THR A 66 -11.63 17.49 -12.96
CA THR A 66 -12.03 17.81 -11.59
C THR A 66 -10.91 17.48 -10.60
N ALA A 67 -10.24 16.33 -10.78
CA ALA A 67 -9.09 15.92 -10.00
C ALA A 67 -7.92 16.91 -10.16
N LEU A 68 -7.63 17.37 -11.38
CA LEU A 68 -6.62 18.41 -11.62
C LEU A 68 -6.97 19.72 -10.91
N PHE A 69 -8.23 20.15 -10.97
CA PHE A 69 -8.68 21.33 -10.24
C PHE A 69 -8.43 21.17 -8.73
N LEU A 70 -8.76 20.02 -8.15
CA LEU A 70 -8.47 19.73 -6.74
C LEU A 70 -6.96 19.73 -6.45
N MET A 71 -6.14 19.15 -7.33
CA MET A 71 -4.67 19.15 -7.20
C MET A 71 -4.10 20.58 -7.20
N LEU A 72 -4.69 21.50 -7.96
CA LEU A 72 -4.25 22.91 -8.04
C LEU A 72 -4.77 23.77 -6.88
N VAL A 73 -5.98 23.48 -6.35
CA VAL A 73 -6.58 24.22 -5.24
C VAL A 73 -6.05 23.77 -3.88
N MET A 74 -5.71 22.49 -3.71
CA MET A 74 -5.24 21.95 -2.43
C MET A 74 -4.01 22.68 -1.85
N PRO A 75 -2.99 23.08 -2.64
CA PRO A 75 -1.89 23.92 -2.16
C PRO A 75 -2.35 25.24 -1.53
N LEU A 76 -3.39 25.89 -2.06
CA LEU A 76 -3.93 27.13 -1.50
C LEU A 76 -4.60 26.89 -0.14
N LEU A 77 -5.38 25.81 -0.02
CA LEU A 77 -5.99 25.41 1.25
C LEU A 77 -4.93 25.09 2.30
N VAL A 78 -3.85 24.43 1.88
CA VAL A 78 -2.72 24.10 2.75
C VAL A 78 -1.92 25.33 3.12
N TRP A 79 -1.79 26.31 2.23
CA TRP A 79 -1.16 27.57 2.57
C TRP A 79 -1.93 28.29 3.68
N ILE A 80 -3.25 28.36 3.58
CA ILE A 80 -4.12 28.93 4.62
C ILE A 80 -3.95 28.16 5.94
N PHE A 81 -4.01 26.83 5.86
CA PHE A 81 -3.81 25.94 7.01
C PHE A 81 -2.44 26.16 7.67
N PHE A 82 -1.38 26.14 6.86
CA PHE A 82 0.01 26.34 7.29
C PHE A 82 0.17 27.70 7.95
N HIS A 83 -0.37 28.76 7.36
CA HIS A 83 -0.28 30.11 7.91
C HIS A 83 -0.86 30.20 9.32
N GLU A 84 -2.02 29.57 9.57
CA GLU A 84 -2.61 29.52 10.91
C GLU A 84 -1.80 28.65 11.88
N GLN A 85 -1.30 27.49 11.44
CA GLN A 85 -0.46 26.63 12.30
C GLN A 85 0.90 27.27 12.59
N TYR A 86 1.45 28.04 11.65
CA TYR A 86 2.76 28.68 11.77
C TYR A 86 2.81 29.68 12.92
N LYS A 87 1.67 30.30 13.26
CA LYS A 87 1.55 31.18 14.44
C LYS A 87 1.87 30.48 15.77
N LYS A 88 1.82 29.13 15.81
CA LYS A 88 2.19 28.32 16.99
C LYS A 88 3.70 28.08 17.10
N VAL A 89 4.46 28.35 16.05
CA VAL A 89 5.92 28.11 16.01
C VAL A 89 6.61 29.13 16.91
N THR A 90 7.32 28.62 17.92
CA THR A 90 8.17 29.44 18.79
C THR A 90 9.64 29.02 18.71
N ARG A 91 9.94 27.88 18.06
CA ARG A 91 11.28 27.30 17.97
C ARG A 91 11.67 27.00 16.54
N TYR A 92 12.78 27.59 16.11
CA TYR A 92 13.34 27.41 14.78
C TYR A 92 14.45 26.36 14.80
N ASP A 93 14.28 25.28 14.04
CA ASP A 93 15.21 24.14 14.02
C ASP A 93 15.63 23.72 12.59
N PRO A 94 16.25 24.62 11.82
CA PRO A 94 16.57 24.39 10.41
C PRO A 94 17.52 23.20 10.16
N LYS A 95 18.38 22.86 11.14
CA LYS A 95 19.26 21.68 11.05
C LYS A 95 18.47 20.37 11.04
N THR A 96 17.41 20.27 11.84
CA THR A 96 16.51 19.11 11.84
C THR A 96 15.80 19.00 10.50
N LEU A 97 15.29 20.12 9.99
CA LEU A 97 14.61 20.17 8.70
C LEU A 97 15.53 19.76 7.54
N LEU A 98 16.75 20.31 7.48
CA LEU A 98 17.73 19.96 6.46
C LEU A 98 18.07 18.46 6.52
N PHE A 99 18.29 17.92 7.72
CA PHE A 99 18.58 16.50 7.88
C PHE A 99 17.40 15.62 7.45
N LEU A 100 16.18 16.03 7.77
CA LEU A 100 14.98 15.35 7.33
C LEU A 100 14.88 15.35 5.79
N VAL A 101 15.12 16.48 5.13
CA VAL A 101 15.14 16.58 3.66
C VAL A 101 16.14 15.59 3.06
N ILE A 102 17.35 15.48 3.63
CA ILE A 102 18.36 14.51 3.15
C ILE A 102 17.85 13.07 3.27
N ILE A 103 17.24 12.69 4.40
CA ILE A 103 16.69 11.35 4.61
C ILE A 103 15.52 11.09 3.64
N CYS A 104 14.70 12.11 3.37
CA CYS A 104 13.59 12.03 2.41
C CYS A 104 14.09 11.80 0.98
N LEU A 105 15.12 12.53 0.55
CA LEU A 105 15.77 12.31 -0.74
C LEU A 105 16.39 10.91 -0.81
N GLY A 106 16.99 10.44 0.28
CA GLY A 106 17.47 9.06 0.39
C GLY A 106 16.35 8.03 0.24
N GLY A 107 15.18 8.27 0.85
CA GLY A 107 14.01 7.42 0.70
C GLY A 107 13.44 7.39 -0.72
N ALA A 108 13.37 8.55 -1.39
CA ALA A 108 12.98 8.65 -2.80
C ALA A 108 13.95 7.90 -3.72
N PHE A 109 15.26 8.05 -3.47
CA PHE A 109 16.31 7.34 -4.18
C PHE A 109 16.15 5.82 -4.01
N LEU A 110 16.06 5.33 -2.77
CA LEU A 110 15.89 3.91 -2.49
C LEU A 110 14.66 3.32 -3.18
N ALA A 111 13.49 3.94 -3.03
CA ALA A 111 12.25 3.44 -3.63
C ALA A 111 12.28 3.35 -5.16
N SER A 112 13.00 4.28 -5.80
CA SER A 112 13.14 4.34 -7.26
C SER A 112 14.11 3.30 -7.81
N PHE A 113 15.19 3.02 -7.07
CA PHE A 113 16.26 2.09 -7.51
C PHE A 113 16.01 0.63 -7.10
N PHE A 114 15.11 0.38 -6.14
CA PHE A 114 14.64 -0.98 -5.90
C PHE A 114 13.73 -1.45 -7.03
N ASN A 115 14.05 -2.58 -7.63
CA ASN A 115 13.20 -3.27 -8.57
C ASN A 115 12.72 -4.59 -7.95
N SER A 116 11.46 -4.96 -8.19
CA SER A 116 10.99 -6.33 -7.92
C SER A 116 11.90 -7.28 -8.69
N GLY A 117 12.44 -8.33 -8.05
CA GLY A 117 13.48 -9.18 -8.63
C GLY A 117 13.12 -9.65 -10.06
N ALA A 118 14.12 -9.77 -10.95
CA ALA A 118 13.92 -9.93 -12.40
C ALA A 118 13.08 -11.13 -12.83
N THR A 119 12.74 -12.03 -11.91
CA THR A 119 12.07 -13.30 -12.22
C THR A 119 10.57 -13.30 -11.94
N LYS A 120 10.00 -12.35 -11.18
CA LYS A 120 8.57 -12.43 -10.80
C LYS A 120 7.88 -11.08 -10.69
N ILE A 121 6.75 -10.95 -11.39
CA ILE A 121 5.79 -9.85 -11.23
C ILE A 121 4.77 -10.20 -10.15
N SER A 122 4.30 -9.20 -9.40
CA SER A 122 3.18 -9.37 -8.47
C SER A 122 1.88 -9.56 -9.23
N THR A 123 1.22 -10.70 -9.02
CA THR A 123 -0.03 -11.08 -9.71
C THR A 123 -1.22 -10.21 -9.33
N ASP A 124 -1.19 -9.59 -8.14
CA ASP A 124 -2.17 -8.58 -7.71
C ASP A 124 -2.30 -7.43 -8.74
N LEU A 125 -1.21 -7.08 -9.42
CA LEU A 125 -1.20 -5.97 -10.39
C LEU A 125 -2.09 -6.24 -11.60
N PHE A 126 -2.36 -7.51 -11.91
CA PHE A 126 -3.25 -7.89 -13.00
C PHE A 126 -4.71 -7.52 -12.74
N TYR A 127 -5.07 -7.20 -11.48
CA TYR A 127 -6.41 -6.74 -11.12
C TYR A 127 -6.46 -5.23 -10.82
N TYR A 128 -5.41 -4.66 -10.21
CA TYR A 128 -5.41 -3.26 -9.78
C TYR A 128 -5.08 -2.27 -10.90
N VAL A 129 -4.24 -2.63 -11.87
CA VAL A 129 -3.77 -1.69 -12.89
C VAL A 129 -4.71 -1.58 -14.11
N PRO A 130 -5.23 -2.68 -14.68
CA PRO A 130 -5.84 -2.60 -16.01
C PRO A 130 -7.11 -1.73 -16.14
N ASN A 131 -7.96 -1.64 -15.11
CA ASN A 131 -9.15 -0.77 -15.18
C ASN A 131 -8.77 0.72 -15.26
N ALA A 132 -7.75 1.15 -14.52
CA ALA A 132 -7.21 2.50 -14.63
C ALA A 132 -6.61 2.76 -16.03
N VAL A 133 -5.96 1.76 -16.63
CA VAL A 133 -5.45 1.82 -18.02
C VAL A 133 -6.60 1.93 -19.02
N TYR A 134 -7.69 1.19 -18.82
CA TYR A 134 -8.88 1.26 -19.67
C TYR A 134 -9.47 2.67 -19.70
N HIS A 135 -9.72 3.26 -18.54
CA HIS A 135 -10.30 4.61 -18.49
C HIS A 135 -9.36 5.70 -18.98
N LEU A 136 -8.03 5.52 -18.80
CA LEU A 136 -7.04 6.40 -19.40
C LEU A 136 -7.10 6.37 -20.93
N GLN A 137 -7.27 5.19 -21.53
CA GLN A 137 -7.34 4.99 -22.98
C GLN A 137 -8.73 5.26 -23.57
N ASN A 138 -9.77 5.27 -22.74
CA ASN A 138 -11.16 5.56 -23.10
C ASN A 138 -11.72 6.66 -22.19
N PRO A 139 -11.20 7.90 -22.27
CA PRO A 139 -11.51 8.95 -21.32
C PRO A 139 -12.98 9.39 -21.36
N ASP A 140 -13.66 9.21 -22.48
CA ASP A 140 -15.08 9.53 -22.63
C ASP A 140 -16.01 8.41 -22.13
N SER A 141 -15.47 7.24 -21.75
CA SER A 141 -16.27 6.17 -21.12
C SER A 141 -16.63 6.53 -19.67
N PRO A 142 -17.83 6.19 -19.20
CA PRO A 142 -18.23 6.37 -17.80
C PRO A 142 -17.31 5.57 -16.89
N MET A 143 -16.91 6.15 -15.75
CA MET A 143 -16.28 5.39 -14.68
C MET A 143 -17.33 4.51 -14.01
N ASP A 144 -17.01 3.25 -13.79
CA ASP A 144 -17.90 2.27 -13.20
C ASP A 144 -17.11 1.21 -12.42
N PHE A 145 -17.81 0.16 -12.01
CA PHE A 145 -17.24 -1.04 -11.39
C PHE A 145 -17.09 -2.19 -12.40
N ALA A 146 -17.30 -1.95 -13.70
CA ALA A 146 -17.19 -3.00 -14.70
C ALA A 146 -15.73 -3.41 -14.89
N ILE A 147 -15.52 -4.69 -15.17
CA ILE A 147 -14.21 -5.28 -15.42
C ILE A 147 -13.97 -5.22 -16.93
N HIS A 148 -13.03 -4.37 -17.34
CA HIS A 148 -12.80 -4.08 -18.77
C HIS A 148 -11.62 -4.86 -19.37
N PHE A 149 -10.84 -5.56 -18.54
CA PHE A 149 -9.62 -6.24 -18.95
C PHE A 149 -9.77 -7.76 -19.13
N ILE A 150 -10.96 -8.30 -18.90
CA ILE A 150 -11.31 -9.70 -19.12
C ILE A 150 -12.46 -9.76 -20.13
N GLU A 151 -12.43 -10.74 -21.03
CA GLU A 151 -13.56 -11.01 -21.93
C GLU A 151 -14.72 -11.64 -21.15
N THR A 152 -15.83 -10.93 -21.06
CA THR A 152 -17.00 -11.28 -20.25
C THR A 152 -18.23 -11.68 -21.07
N GLY A 153 -18.10 -11.72 -22.40
CA GLY A 153 -19.20 -12.02 -23.30
C GLY A 153 -20.11 -10.79 -23.49
N SER A 154 -21.42 -11.00 -23.43
CA SER A 154 -22.41 -9.94 -23.72
C SER A 154 -22.67 -9.00 -22.53
N GLU A 155 -22.45 -9.45 -21.30
CA GLU A 155 -22.71 -8.65 -20.09
C GLU A 155 -21.42 -8.42 -19.30
N PRO A 156 -21.02 -7.16 -19.04
CA PRO A 156 -19.78 -6.88 -18.33
C PRO A 156 -19.83 -7.43 -16.91
N PHE A 157 -18.73 -8.01 -16.45
CA PHE A 157 -18.60 -8.41 -15.04
C PHE A 157 -18.46 -7.16 -14.19
N THR A 158 -19.10 -7.14 -13.03
CA THR A 158 -18.98 -6.04 -12.07
C THR A 158 -18.10 -6.49 -10.92
N SER A 159 -16.98 -5.81 -10.76
CA SER A 159 -16.13 -5.95 -9.58
C SER A 159 -16.91 -5.48 -8.34
N TYR A 160 -16.70 -6.13 -7.20
CA TYR A 160 -17.08 -5.51 -5.93
C TYR A 160 -16.28 -4.21 -5.73
N PHE A 161 -16.76 -3.32 -4.86
CA PHE A 161 -16.20 -2.00 -4.53
C PHE A 161 -14.68 -1.94 -4.15
N VAL A 162 -13.96 -3.07 -4.19
CA VAL A 162 -12.63 -3.30 -3.62
C VAL A 162 -11.69 -4.21 -4.43
N ALA A 163 -12.16 -4.84 -5.51
CA ALA A 163 -11.44 -5.99 -6.12
C ALA A 163 -10.61 -5.64 -7.38
N THR A 164 -10.76 -4.43 -7.92
CA THR A 164 -10.02 -3.92 -9.09
C THR A 164 -9.29 -2.62 -8.74
N SER A 165 -8.94 -1.77 -9.72
CA SER A 165 -8.38 -0.43 -9.48
C SER A 165 -9.15 0.33 -8.40
N VAL A 166 -8.44 0.84 -7.40
CA VAL A 166 -9.00 1.68 -6.34
C VAL A 166 -8.62 3.15 -6.60
N PRO A 167 -9.14 4.12 -5.82
CA PRO A 167 -8.87 5.55 -6.07
C PRO A 167 -7.39 5.94 -6.17
N PHE A 168 -6.50 5.19 -5.53
CA PHE A 168 -5.06 5.35 -5.64
C PHE A 168 -4.55 5.13 -7.08
N GLU A 169 -4.97 4.05 -7.77
CA GLU A 169 -4.59 3.78 -9.15
C GLU A 169 -5.20 4.81 -10.12
N TYR A 170 -6.43 5.24 -9.89
CA TYR A 170 -7.07 6.29 -10.70
C TYR A 170 -6.36 7.65 -10.55
N THR A 171 -5.84 7.96 -9.36
CA THR A 171 -5.05 9.18 -9.14
C THR A 171 -3.78 9.18 -10.01
N GLN A 172 -3.13 8.03 -10.14
CA GLN A 172 -1.96 7.88 -11.02
C GLN A 172 -2.34 7.98 -12.50
N ALA A 173 -3.53 7.50 -12.88
CA ALA A 173 -4.05 7.68 -14.24
C ALA A 173 -4.30 9.16 -14.57
N VAL A 174 -4.76 9.99 -13.62
CA VAL A 174 -4.89 11.44 -13.84
C VAL A 174 -3.54 12.08 -14.14
N ILE A 175 -2.50 11.71 -13.39
CA ILE A 175 -1.13 12.19 -13.64
C ILE A 175 -0.66 11.78 -15.04
N ALA A 176 -0.86 10.51 -15.41
CA ALA A 176 -0.52 10.01 -16.74
C ALA A 176 -1.27 10.74 -17.86
N TYR A 177 -2.56 11.03 -17.66
CA TYR A 177 -3.43 11.72 -18.61
C TYR A 177 -2.92 13.13 -18.93
N PHE A 178 -2.62 13.94 -17.91
CA PHE A 178 -2.19 15.34 -18.13
C PHE A 178 -0.73 15.47 -18.54
N LEU A 179 0.14 14.56 -18.10
CA LEU A 179 1.54 14.55 -18.53
C LEU A 179 1.73 13.87 -19.90
N ASN A 180 0.69 13.24 -20.44
CA ASN A 180 0.72 12.47 -21.68
C ASN A 180 1.87 11.42 -21.68
N ILE A 181 1.95 10.67 -20.58
CA ILE A 181 2.92 9.58 -20.39
C ILE A 181 2.19 8.25 -20.22
N ASP A 182 2.90 7.14 -20.42
CA ASP A 182 2.36 5.81 -20.13
C ASP A 182 1.94 5.70 -18.67
N TYR A 183 0.80 5.04 -18.41
CA TYR A 183 0.31 4.78 -17.05
C TYR A 183 1.39 4.16 -16.15
N LEU A 184 2.13 3.17 -16.67
CA LEU A 184 3.17 2.49 -15.93
C LEU A 184 4.35 3.39 -15.55
N SER A 185 4.60 4.48 -16.27
CA SER A 185 5.59 5.49 -15.87
C SER A 185 5.13 6.26 -14.63
N ALA A 186 3.86 6.68 -14.58
CA ALA A 186 3.29 7.28 -13.38
C ALA A 186 3.27 6.29 -12.20
N TYR A 187 2.95 5.02 -12.47
CA TYR A 187 2.83 3.96 -11.47
C TYR A 187 4.18 3.50 -10.88
N PHE A 188 5.18 3.20 -11.71
CA PHE A 188 6.45 2.60 -11.29
C PHE A 188 7.62 3.56 -11.14
N LEU A 189 7.58 4.74 -11.76
CA LEU A 189 8.71 5.68 -11.72
C LEU A 189 8.38 6.89 -10.85
N PHE A 190 7.26 7.57 -11.14
CA PHE A 190 6.89 8.78 -10.40
C PHE A 190 6.41 8.48 -8.97
N SER A 191 5.45 7.56 -8.83
CA SER A 191 4.83 7.25 -7.53
C SER A 191 5.85 6.74 -6.50
N PRO A 192 6.79 5.83 -6.83
CA PRO A 192 7.75 5.33 -5.84
C PRO A 192 8.69 6.40 -5.31
N ALA A 193 9.14 7.34 -6.16
CA ALA A 193 9.96 8.45 -5.72
C ALA A 193 9.22 9.32 -4.70
N LEU A 194 7.97 9.71 -5.02
CA LEU A 194 7.12 10.51 -4.13
C LEU A 194 6.83 9.77 -2.82
N LEU A 195 6.42 8.51 -2.89
CA LEU A 195 6.03 7.76 -1.70
C LEU A 195 7.23 7.33 -0.85
N GLY A 196 8.37 7.04 -1.47
CA GLY A 196 9.62 6.76 -0.77
C GLY A 196 10.10 7.93 0.10
N CYS A 197 9.87 9.17 -0.35
CA CYS A 197 10.10 10.38 0.42
C CYS A 197 9.21 10.45 1.68
N LEU A 198 7.97 9.95 1.61
CA LEU A 198 6.99 10.07 2.69
C LEU A 198 7.21 9.08 3.84
N ILE A 199 7.85 7.93 3.61
CA ILE A 199 8.13 6.95 4.67
C ILE A 199 8.87 7.60 5.85
N PRO A 200 10.06 8.23 5.66
CA PRO A 200 10.77 8.87 6.77
C PRO A 200 9.99 10.07 7.35
N ILE A 201 9.17 10.77 6.57
CA ILE A 201 8.33 11.88 7.04
C ILE A 201 7.27 11.38 8.02
N ALA A 202 6.56 10.31 7.67
CA ALA A 202 5.52 9.71 8.52
C ALA A 202 6.13 9.12 9.80
N LEU A 203 7.29 8.45 9.69
CA LEU A 203 8.03 7.96 10.86
C LEU A 203 8.49 9.09 11.77
N TYR A 204 9.07 10.15 11.21
CA TYR A 204 9.46 11.34 11.96
C TYR A 204 8.27 11.96 12.70
N TYR A 205 7.13 12.12 12.02
CA TYR A 205 5.92 12.68 12.62
C TYR A 205 5.35 11.82 13.75
N LEU A 206 5.44 10.49 13.64
CA LEU A 206 5.08 9.57 14.72
C LEU A 206 6.05 9.67 15.91
N ILE A 207 7.35 9.61 15.66
CA ILE A 207 8.37 9.59 16.72
C ILE A 207 8.39 10.94 17.46
N CYS A 208 8.18 12.07 16.77
CA CYS A 208 8.15 13.39 17.40
C CYS A 208 6.97 13.58 18.37
N GLN A 209 5.98 12.68 18.36
CA GLN A 209 4.95 12.68 19.39
C GLN A 209 5.47 12.30 20.78
N PHE A 210 6.66 11.69 20.86
CA PHE A 210 7.21 11.10 22.09
C PHE A 210 8.59 11.63 22.48
N VAL A 211 9.34 12.24 21.55
CA VAL A 211 10.68 12.79 21.79
C VAL A 211 10.87 14.11 21.04
N ASP A 212 11.91 14.87 21.40
CA ASP A 212 12.22 16.13 20.73
C ASP A 212 12.54 15.92 19.23
N PRO A 213 12.21 16.89 18.35
CA PRO A 213 12.41 16.78 16.90
C PRO A 213 13.81 16.35 16.43
N LYS A 214 14.86 16.85 17.11
CA LYS A 214 16.25 16.47 16.81
C LYS A 214 16.50 14.98 17.04
N LEU A 215 15.90 14.39 18.07
CA LEU A 215 16.00 12.96 18.36
C LEU A 215 15.09 12.16 17.41
N ALA A 216 13.91 12.71 17.09
CA ALA A 216 12.95 12.05 16.20
C ALA A 216 13.51 11.83 14.79
N VAL A 217 14.24 12.80 14.22
CA VAL A 217 14.85 12.64 12.88
C VAL A 217 15.93 11.55 12.87
N VAL A 218 16.72 11.44 13.95
CA VAL A 218 17.69 10.35 14.11
C VAL A 218 16.98 9.01 14.28
N GLY A 219 15.90 8.96 15.07
CA GLY A 219 15.05 7.79 15.23
C GLY A 219 14.42 7.34 13.91
N ALA A 220 13.94 8.27 13.07
CA ALA A 220 13.40 7.96 11.75
C ALA A 220 14.47 7.34 10.83
N LEU A 221 15.68 7.91 10.78
CA LEU A 221 16.80 7.33 10.03
C LEU A 221 17.15 5.93 10.54
N PHE A 222 17.26 5.76 11.86
CA PHE A 222 17.56 4.46 12.46
C PHE A 222 16.50 3.41 12.12
N THR A 223 15.22 3.81 12.14
CA THR A 223 14.10 2.94 11.76
C THR A 223 14.22 2.53 10.29
N VAL A 224 14.47 3.47 9.38
CA VAL A 224 14.67 3.17 7.95
C VAL A 224 15.84 2.21 7.75
N ALA A 225 16.99 2.46 8.40
CA ALA A 225 18.17 1.61 8.28
C ALA A 225 17.91 0.17 8.73
N ILE A 226 17.23 -0.02 9.88
CA ILE A 226 16.89 -1.36 10.36
C ILE A 226 15.82 -2.02 9.49
N VAL A 227 14.78 -1.30 9.06
CA VAL A 227 13.72 -1.87 8.20
C VAL A 227 14.29 -2.41 6.89
N LEU A 228 15.31 -1.77 6.31
CA LEU A 228 15.99 -2.27 5.12
C LEU A 228 16.75 -3.60 5.36
N LEU A 229 17.04 -3.94 6.62
CA LEU A 229 17.60 -5.25 6.98
C LEU A 229 16.53 -6.33 7.16
N LEU A 230 15.23 -6.01 7.12
CA LEU A 230 14.13 -6.94 7.39
C LEU A 230 13.42 -7.44 6.12
N GLY A 231 14.17 -8.06 5.21
CA GLY A 231 13.71 -8.60 3.92
C GLY A 231 13.64 -10.13 3.83
N GLU A 232 13.66 -10.84 4.96
CA GLU A 232 13.70 -12.31 5.00
C GLU A 232 12.54 -13.00 4.24
N THR A 233 11.32 -12.48 4.37
CA THR A 233 10.14 -13.00 3.66
C THR A 233 9.56 -11.98 2.68
N SER A 234 8.61 -12.43 1.84
CA SER A 234 7.86 -11.56 0.96
C SER A 234 6.90 -10.60 1.68
N ARG A 235 6.70 -10.77 3.00
CA ARG A 235 5.71 -10.07 3.83
C ARG A 235 6.31 -9.39 5.06
N THR A 236 7.63 -9.31 5.16
CA THR A 236 8.30 -8.59 6.25
C THR A 236 8.30 -7.06 6.05
N PRO A 237 8.55 -6.28 7.12
CA PRO A 237 8.55 -4.82 7.04
C PRO A 237 9.50 -4.23 6.00
N GLY A 238 10.67 -4.83 5.77
CA GLY A 238 11.60 -4.39 4.74
C GLY A 238 11.01 -4.55 3.34
N THR A 239 10.46 -5.73 3.04
CA THR A 239 9.85 -6.01 1.73
C THR A 239 8.62 -5.12 1.48
N TRP A 240 7.78 -4.91 2.49
CA TRP A 240 6.61 -4.02 2.45
C TRP A 240 6.99 -2.61 2.89
N SER A 241 8.03 -2.06 2.26
CA SER A 241 8.42 -0.67 2.37
C SER A 241 8.89 -0.13 1.01
N PHE A 242 10.11 0.38 0.89
CA PHE A 242 10.67 0.97 -0.33
C PHE A 242 10.57 0.09 -1.58
N PRO A 243 10.83 -1.24 -1.54
CA PRO A 243 10.80 -2.04 -2.75
C PRO A 243 9.43 -2.08 -3.43
N ASN A 244 8.37 -2.16 -2.63
CA ASN A 244 7.00 -2.36 -3.10
C ASN A 244 6.08 -1.13 -2.89
N ILE A 245 6.65 0.03 -2.55
CA ILE A 245 5.88 1.24 -2.19
C ILE A 245 4.95 1.76 -3.30
N TYR A 246 5.15 1.33 -4.54
CA TYR A 246 4.26 1.64 -5.67
C TYR A 246 2.82 1.16 -5.47
N SER A 247 2.60 0.14 -4.62
CA SER A 247 1.27 -0.40 -4.34
C SER A 247 0.57 0.38 -3.22
N GLY A 248 -0.72 0.68 -3.41
CA GLY A 248 -1.56 1.30 -2.38
C GLY A 248 -1.59 0.56 -1.04
N LYS A 249 -1.46 -0.79 -1.07
CA LYS A 249 -1.36 -1.62 0.15
C LYS A 249 -0.09 -1.34 0.95
N VAL A 250 1.02 -1.07 0.26
CA VAL A 250 2.31 -0.77 0.89
C VAL A 250 2.35 0.67 1.37
N PHE A 251 1.79 1.61 0.59
CA PHE A 251 1.53 2.97 1.08
C PHE A 251 0.76 2.96 2.40
N PHE A 252 -0.33 2.18 2.47
CA PHE A 252 -1.14 2.02 3.67
C PHE A 252 -0.33 1.51 4.88
N ILE A 253 0.53 0.49 4.69
CA ILE A 253 1.33 -0.08 5.78
C ILE A 253 2.51 0.83 6.18
N SER A 254 3.32 1.30 5.24
CA SER A 254 4.59 1.97 5.55
C SER A 254 4.44 3.45 5.86
N ILE A 255 3.37 4.10 5.39
CA ILE A 255 3.10 5.53 5.57
C ILE A 255 1.81 5.73 6.35
N GLY A 256 0.73 5.07 5.93
CA GLY A 256 -0.60 5.22 6.51
C GLY A 256 -0.65 4.86 8.00
N ILE A 257 -0.17 3.68 8.39
CA ILE A 257 -0.17 3.23 9.79
C ILE A 257 0.62 4.19 10.71
N PRO A 258 1.89 4.55 10.41
CA PRO A 258 2.62 5.51 11.23
C PRO A 258 1.94 6.87 11.33
N LEU A 259 1.42 7.39 10.21
CA LEU A 259 0.72 8.66 10.16
C LEU A 259 -0.57 8.64 10.97
N PHE A 260 -1.38 7.59 10.82
CA PHE A 260 -2.62 7.43 11.55
C PHE A 260 -2.38 7.32 13.06
N ALA A 261 -1.33 6.60 13.47
CA ALA A 261 -0.93 6.53 14.86
C ALA A 261 -0.52 7.90 15.41
N ALA A 262 0.27 8.67 14.65
CA ALA A 262 0.68 10.02 15.03
C ALA A 262 -0.53 10.97 15.15
N ALA A 263 -1.42 10.95 14.15
CA ALA A 263 -2.63 11.77 14.11
C ALA A 263 -3.63 11.40 15.22
N THR A 264 -3.74 10.12 15.57
CA THR A 264 -4.54 9.65 16.71
C THR A 264 -3.98 10.20 18.01
N VAL A 265 -2.67 10.06 18.25
CA VAL A 265 -2.03 10.60 19.46
C VAL A 265 -2.21 12.11 19.55
N ASN A 266 -2.03 12.84 18.45
CA ASN A 266 -2.22 14.29 18.44
C ASN A 266 -3.68 14.67 18.67
N SER A 267 -4.65 13.96 18.07
CA SER A 267 -6.08 14.21 18.27
C SER A 267 -6.50 14.07 19.74
N PHE A 268 -5.98 13.09 20.47
CA PHE A 268 -6.23 12.99 21.91
C PHE A 268 -5.49 14.07 22.70
N ARG A 269 -4.30 14.50 22.26
CA ARG A 269 -3.53 15.56 22.92
C ARG A 269 -4.20 16.93 22.85
N THR A 270 -4.57 17.39 21.65
CA THR A 270 -5.01 18.77 21.38
C THR A 270 -6.49 18.87 21.05
N ALA A 271 -7.09 17.82 20.47
CA ALA A 271 -8.48 17.81 19.98
C ALA A 271 -8.85 19.02 19.11
N SER A 272 -7.90 19.50 18.30
CA SER A 272 -8.10 20.69 17.47
C SER A 272 -8.78 20.34 16.13
N PRO A 273 -9.46 21.30 15.47
CA PRO A 273 -10.05 21.06 14.15
C PRO A 273 -9.04 20.63 13.09
N SER A 274 -7.79 21.08 13.19
CA SER A 274 -6.73 20.66 12.26
C SER A 274 -6.33 19.21 12.45
N ASP A 275 -6.36 18.71 13.68
CA ASP A 275 -6.07 17.31 13.99
C ASP A 275 -7.20 16.38 13.60
N TRP A 276 -8.44 16.85 13.79
CA TRP A 276 -9.62 16.18 13.27
C TRP A 276 -9.56 16.06 11.75
N ALA A 277 -9.29 17.16 11.05
CA ALA A 277 -9.21 17.17 9.59
C ALA A 277 -8.07 16.30 9.06
N LEU A 278 -6.90 16.31 9.72
CA LEU A 278 -5.79 15.43 9.35
C LEU A 278 -6.14 13.96 9.56
N THR A 279 -6.80 13.60 10.66
CA THR A 279 -7.21 12.22 10.93
C THR A 279 -8.28 11.74 9.94
N PHE A 280 -9.25 12.59 9.64
CA PHE A 280 -10.27 12.33 8.61
C PHE A 280 -9.64 12.15 7.22
N ALA A 281 -8.72 13.05 6.85
CA ALA A 281 -8.02 12.97 5.57
C ALA A 281 -7.14 11.71 5.48
N ALA A 282 -6.35 11.41 6.51
CA ALA A 282 -5.48 10.22 6.53
C ALA A 282 -6.29 8.93 6.43
N THR A 283 -7.38 8.81 7.17
CA THR A 283 -8.25 7.61 7.14
C THR A 283 -8.95 7.45 5.80
N THR A 284 -9.46 8.53 5.23
CA THR A 284 -10.11 8.54 3.91
C THR A 284 -9.10 8.19 2.81
N ALA A 285 -7.90 8.76 2.83
CA ALA A 285 -6.83 8.42 1.89
C ALA A 285 -6.42 6.94 1.99
N MET A 286 -6.38 6.38 3.20
CA MET A 286 -6.09 4.96 3.43
C MET A 286 -7.19 4.04 2.87
N VAL A 287 -8.47 4.44 2.96
CA VAL A 287 -9.59 3.74 2.29
C VAL A 287 -9.37 3.71 0.78
N GLY A 288 -9.00 4.85 0.17
CA GLY A 288 -8.75 4.93 -1.28
C GLY A 288 -7.51 4.18 -1.77
N ALA A 289 -6.62 3.79 -0.86
CA ALA A 289 -5.39 3.06 -1.17
C ALA A 289 -5.55 1.53 -1.10
N THR A 290 -6.44 1.01 -0.26
CA THR A 290 -6.65 -0.43 -0.12
C THR A 290 -7.91 -0.77 0.68
N SER A 291 -8.58 -1.84 0.27
CA SER A 291 -9.66 -2.49 1.03
C SER A 291 -9.21 -3.09 2.37
N SER A 292 -7.91 -3.37 2.53
CA SER A 292 -7.34 -3.89 3.79
C SER A 292 -7.55 -2.94 4.97
N THR A 293 -7.83 -1.67 4.69
CA THR A 293 -8.22 -0.64 5.65
C THR A 293 -9.39 -1.09 6.54
N MET A 294 -10.43 -1.73 5.98
CA MET A 294 -11.60 -2.18 6.74
C MET A 294 -11.23 -3.17 7.85
N ALA A 295 -10.21 -4.00 7.61
CA ALA A 295 -9.77 -5.04 8.52
C ALA A 295 -8.71 -4.58 9.53
N ILE A 296 -7.93 -3.53 9.21
CA ILE A 296 -6.71 -3.18 9.97
C ILE A 296 -6.86 -1.87 10.74
N LEU A 297 -7.49 -0.85 10.15
CA LEU A 297 -7.65 0.45 10.80
C LEU A 297 -8.50 0.38 12.07
N PRO A 298 -9.63 -0.36 12.12
CA PRO A 298 -10.41 -0.46 13.36
C PRO A 298 -9.62 -1.13 14.51
N PRO A 299 -8.94 -2.28 14.33
CA PRO A 299 -8.03 -2.82 15.34
C PRO A 299 -6.96 -1.83 15.81
N LEU A 300 -6.30 -1.14 14.87
CA LEU A 300 -5.28 -0.15 15.21
C LEU A 300 -5.86 1.01 16.02
N ALA A 301 -7.03 1.53 15.63
CA ALA A 301 -7.74 2.58 16.37
C ALA A 301 -8.07 2.13 17.80
N VAL A 302 -8.59 0.90 17.98
CA VAL A 302 -8.88 0.33 19.30
C VAL A 302 -7.62 0.29 20.17
N VAL A 303 -6.52 -0.26 19.65
CA VAL A 303 -5.26 -0.35 20.41
C VAL A 303 -4.74 1.03 20.81
N LEU A 304 -4.76 1.99 19.89
CA LEU A 304 -4.29 3.36 20.15
C LEU A 304 -5.19 4.09 21.16
N VAL A 305 -6.51 3.93 21.08
CA VAL A 305 -7.46 4.49 22.05
C VAL A 305 -7.23 3.91 23.43
N VAL A 306 -7.02 2.60 23.55
CA VAL A 306 -6.68 1.94 24.82
C VAL A 306 -5.35 2.46 25.38
N ALA A 307 -4.34 2.63 24.53
CA ALA A 307 -3.05 3.20 24.93
C ALA A 307 -3.18 4.67 25.39
N CYS A 308 -3.96 5.49 24.69
CA CYS A 308 -4.26 6.87 25.08
C CYS A 308 -5.02 6.93 26.41
N ALA A 309 -6.02 6.06 26.59
CA ALA A 309 -6.79 5.96 27.83
C ALA A 309 -5.89 5.64 29.04
N ALA A 310 -4.88 4.79 28.85
CA ALA A 310 -3.97 4.41 29.92
C ALA A 310 -3.09 5.57 30.43
N VAL A 311 -2.91 6.64 29.65
CA VAL A 311 -2.03 7.78 29.99
C VAL A 311 -2.74 9.11 30.20
N SER A 312 -4.08 9.14 30.09
CA SER A 312 -4.93 10.33 30.19
C SER A 312 -5.06 10.92 31.61
N GLY A 313 -4.51 10.26 32.64
CA GLY A 313 -4.39 10.85 33.97
C GLY A 313 -5.68 11.01 34.77
N GLY A 314 -6.80 10.42 34.35
CA GLY A 314 -8.07 10.41 35.11
C GLY A 314 -9.10 11.47 34.69
N GLU A 315 -8.81 12.30 33.70
CA GLU A 315 -9.75 13.30 33.15
C GLU A 315 -10.76 12.67 32.17
N TYR A 316 -11.65 11.84 32.71
CA TYR A 316 -12.55 11.01 31.90
C TYR A 316 -13.47 11.83 30.98
N LYS A 317 -13.97 13.00 31.42
CA LYS A 317 -14.87 13.84 30.61
C LYS A 317 -14.19 14.35 29.34
N THR A 318 -12.98 14.90 29.48
CA THR A 318 -12.21 15.41 28.34
C THR A 318 -11.77 14.28 27.43
N PHE A 319 -11.39 13.12 28.00
CA PHE A 319 -11.09 11.93 27.22
C PHE A 319 -12.30 11.46 26.37
N ILE A 320 -13.50 11.38 26.95
CA ILE A 320 -14.72 10.96 26.24
C ILE A 320 -15.09 11.96 25.15
N LYS A 321 -14.97 13.27 25.40
CA LYS A 321 -15.16 14.30 24.37
C LYS A 321 -14.18 14.11 23.21
N ASN A 322 -12.89 13.90 23.50
CA ASN A 322 -11.87 13.70 22.48
C ASN A 322 -12.08 12.38 21.72
N LEU A 323 -12.54 11.33 22.41
CA LEU A 323 -12.93 10.07 21.79
C LEU A 323 -14.09 10.27 20.81
N PHE A 324 -15.12 11.01 21.19
CA PHE A 324 -16.25 11.30 20.30
C PHE A 324 -15.79 12.05 19.04
N LEU A 325 -15.01 13.12 19.20
CA LEU A 325 -14.47 13.89 18.07
C LEU A 325 -13.58 13.03 17.17
N TYR A 326 -12.72 12.21 17.78
CA TYR A 326 -11.89 11.24 17.06
C TYR A 326 -12.74 10.23 16.29
N SER A 327 -13.77 9.63 16.91
CA SER A 327 -14.69 8.70 16.24
C SER A 327 -15.40 9.36 15.06
N CYS A 328 -15.81 10.62 15.17
CA CYS A 328 -16.38 11.38 14.05
C CYS A 328 -15.39 11.53 12.88
N SER A 329 -14.08 11.63 13.15
CA SER A 329 -13.06 11.67 12.09
C SER A 329 -12.91 10.34 11.36
N LEU A 330 -13.40 9.22 11.93
CA LEU A 330 -13.41 7.90 11.29
C LEU A 330 -14.69 7.65 10.48
N SER A 331 -15.58 8.65 10.36
CA SER A 331 -16.90 8.49 9.74
C SER A 331 -16.85 7.90 8.33
N TYR A 332 -15.92 8.35 7.48
CA TYR A 332 -15.77 7.81 6.13
C TYR A 332 -15.43 6.33 6.12
N LEU A 333 -14.49 5.90 6.97
CA LEU A 333 -14.13 4.50 7.15
C LEU A 333 -15.32 3.67 7.63
N ILE A 334 -16.11 4.20 8.57
CA ILE A 334 -17.30 3.52 9.10
C ILE A 334 -18.33 3.33 7.98
N VAL A 335 -18.66 4.40 7.26
CA VAL A 335 -19.62 4.34 6.13
C VAL A 335 -19.12 3.38 5.06
N TYR A 336 -17.84 3.47 4.68
CA TYR A 336 -17.25 2.58 3.67
C TYR A 336 -17.31 1.11 4.10
N THR A 337 -16.93 0.80 5.33
CA THR A 337 -16.99 -0.57 5.88
C THR A 337 -18.43 -1.08 5.93
N LEU A 338 -19.40 -0.24 6.30
CA LEU A 338 -20.81 -0.62 6.32
C LEU A 338 -21.34 -0.89 4.90
N VAL A 339 -21.03 -0.02 3.93
CA VAL A 339 -21.40 -0.23 2.53
C VAL A 339 -20.80 -1.54 2.02
N ALA A 340 -19.52 -1.78 2.27
CA ALA A 340 -18.88 -3.05 1.89
C ALA A 340 -19.55 -4.24 2.57
N PHE A 341 -19.84 -4.17 3.86
CA PHE A 341 -20.50 -5.24 4.61
C PHE A 341 -21.87 -5.61 4.03
N PHE A 342 -22.66 -4.63 3.60
CA PHE A 342 -23.97 -4.88 2.98
C PHE A 342 -23.90 -5.36 1.52
N ASN A 343 -22.77 -5.18 0.84
CA ASN A 343 -22.60 -5.53 -0.58
C ASN A 343 -21.67 -6.75 -0.82
N LEU A 344 -20.92 -7.18 0.19
CA LEU A 344 -20.10 -8.39 0.13
C LEU A 344 -21.00 -9.63 0.19
N HIS A 345 -21.01 -10.40 -0.90
CA HIS A 345 -21.75 -11.65 -0.99
C HIS A 345 -21.06 -12.75 -0.16
N SER A 346 -21.80 -13.78 0.23
CA SER A 346 -21.33 -14.89 1.10
C SER A 346 -20.10 -15.65 0.57
N ASP A 347 -19.80 -15.50 -0.72
CA ASP A 347 -18.81 -16.32 -1.43
C ASP A 347 -17.36 -15.83 -1.28
N VAL A 348 -17.14 -14.71 -0.57
CA VAL A 348 -15.81 -14.15 -0.24
C VAL A 348 -15.32 -14.60 1.16
N GLY A 349 -15.99 -15.57 1.79
CA GLY A 349 -15.66 -16.08 3.12
C GLY A 349 -14.34 -16.88 3.20
N THR A 350 -14.08 -17.50 4.36
CA THR A 350 -12.88 -18.33 4.62
C THR A 350 -12.67 -19.48 3.64
N ASN A 351 -13.73 -19.95 2.97
CA ASN A 351 -13.69 -21.04 2.00
C ASN A 351 -13.68 -20.53 0.55
N SER A 352 -13.48 -19.22 0.34
CA SER A 352 -13.43 -18.64 -1.00
C SER A 352 -12.16 -19.10 -1.75
N PRO A 353 -12.21 -19.20 -3.09
CA PRO A 353 -11.02 -19.46 -3.92
C PRO A 353 -9.87 -18.47 -3.68
N ILE A 354 -10.17 -17.26 -3.24
CA ILE A 354 -9.18 -16.21 -2.92
C ILE A 354 -8.41 -16.52 -1.62
N SER A 355 -8.95 -17.38 -0.76
CA SER A 355 -8.38 -17.73 0.55
C SER A 355 -7.78 -19.13 0.63
N GLU A 356 -7.88 -19.93 -0.44
CA GLU A 356 -7.56 -21.37 -0.46
C GLU A 356 -6.10 -21.67 -0.06
N ASP A 357 -5.15 -20.85 -0.52
CA ASP A 357 -3.72 -21.02 -0.25
C ASP A 357 -3.25 -20.36 1.06
N PHE A 358 -4.16 -19.74 1.81
CA PHE A 358 -3.81 -19.02 3.03
C PHE A 358 -4.02 -19.87 4.29
N PRO A 359 -3.08 -19.83 5.24
CA PRO A 359 -3.27 -20.49 6.53
C PRO A 359 -4.53 -19.98 7.24
N VAL A 360 -5.13 -20.85 8.06
CA VAL A 360 -6.25 -20.48 8.95
C VAL A 360 -5.83 -20.40 10.42
N THR A 361 -4.53 -20.53 10.69
CA THR A 361 -3.97 -20.54 12.06
C THR A 361 -3.01 -19.38 12.27
N PHE A 362 -2.90 -18.94 13.53
CA PHE A 362 -1.96 -17.89 13.92
C PHE A 362 -0.52 -18.20 13.51
N LEU A 363 -0.03 -19.41 13.80
CA LEU A 363 1.35 -19.80 13.51
C LEU A 363 1.61 -19.87 12.00
N GLY A 364 0.62 -20.27 11.20
CA GLY A 364 0.71 -20.21 9.75
C GLY A 364 0.90 -18.78 9.24
N HIS A 365 0.14 -17.82 9.78
CA HIS A 365 0.32 -16.41 9.44
C HIS A 365 1.61 -15.80 10.01
N ALA A 366 2.04 -16.21 11.20
CA ALA A 366 3.33 -15.80 11.76
C ALA A 366 4.49 -16.24 10.85
N GLY A 367 4.37 -17.38 10.17
CA GLY A 367 5.32 -17.84 9.16
C GLY A 367 5.46 -16.92 7.94
N PHE A 368 4.51 -16.00 7.71
CA PHE A 368 4.69 -14.95 6.71
C PHE A 368 5.61 -13.82 7.17
N PHE A 369 5.78 -13.61 8.48
CA PHE A 369 6.63 -12.54 9.03
C PHE A 369 7.98 -13.03 9.53
N PHE A 370 8.04 -14.29 9.96
CA PHE A 370 9.21 -14.84 10.62
C PHE A 370 9.72 -16.04 9.85
N GLU A 371 10.91 -15.91 9.27
CA GLU A 371 11.57 -17.01 8.58
C GLU A 371 12.09 -18.04 9.61
N LYS A 372 11.83 -19.34 9.39
CA LYS A 372 12.17 -20.38 10.37
C LYS A 372 13.68 -20.59 10.51
N SER A 373 14.44 -20.39 9.44
CA SER A 373 15.88 -20.63 9.37
C SER A 373 16.74 -19.45 9.82
N GLY A 374 16.15 -18.27 10.03
CA GLY A 374 16.88 -17.06 10.42
C GLY A 374 15.94 -15.93 10.86
N PRO A 375 15.47 -15.93 12.13
CA PRO A 375 14.36 -15.07 12.56
C PRO A 375 14.81 -13.64 12.89
N ALA A 376 15.50 -12.98 11.96
CA ALA A 376 16.03 -11.62 12.17
C ALA A 376 14.91 -10.64 12.52
N THR A 377 13.75 -10.72 11.86
CA THR A 377 12.58 -9.87 12.18
C THR A 377 12.05 -10.14 13.59
N ALA A 378 12.01 -11.40 14.04
CA ALA A 378 11.58 -11.71 15.42
C ALA A 378 12.58 -11.17 16.46
N LEU A 379 13.88 -11.36 16.21
CA LEU A 379 14.94 -10.85 17.07
C LEU A 379 14.91 -9.32 17.15
N VAL A 380 14.82 -8.64 16.02
CA VAL A 380 14.70 -7.18 15.97
C VAL A 380 13.43 -6.70 16.66
N LEU A 381 12.30 -7.38 16.48
CA LEU A 381 11.07 -7.07 17.20
C LEU A 381 11.25 -7.19 18.71
N ILE A 382 11.78 -8.30 19.21
CA ILE A 382 12.00 -8.52 20.64
C ILE A 382 13.00 -7.51 21.21
N VAL A 383 14.17 -7.37 20.59
CA VAL A 383 15.25 -6.48 21.05
C VAL A 383 14.80 -5.03 21.04
N SER A 384 14.18 -4.55 19.95
CA SER A 384 13.68 -3.17 19.88
C SER A 384 12.56 -2.92 20.89
N THR A 385 11.71 -3.90 21.17
CA THR A 385 10.67 -3.79 22.20
C THR A 385 11.29 -3.65 23.59
N VAL A 386 12.21 -4.54 23.95
CA VAL A 386 12.89 -4.52 25.25
C VAL A 386 13.69 -3.22 25.41
N LEU A 387 14.51 -2.84 24.43
CA LEU A 387 15.32 -1.63 24.48
C LEU A 387 14.45 -0.37 24.56
N ALA A 388 13.43 -0.24 23.72
CA ALA A 388 12.54 0.92 23.77
C ALA A 388 11.84 1.05 25.14
N LEU A 389 11.37 -0.05 25.73
CA LEU A 389 10.72 -0.03 27.05
C LEU A 389 11.70 0.29 28.18
N LEU A 390 12.93 -0.23 28.13
CA LEU A 390 13.97 0.06 29.13
C LEU A 390 14.45 1.52 29.04
N MET A 391 14.62 2.05 27.84
CA MET A 391 15.21 3.37 27.59
C MET A 391 14.20 4.52 27.64
N THR A 392 12.90 4.25 27.46
CA THR A 392 11.84 5.25 27.68
C THR A 392 11.37 5.24 29.13
N SER A 393 10.70 6.28 29.61
CA SER A 393 10.20 6.36 31.00
C SER A 393 8.82 7.04 31.06
N GLY A 394 8.17 6.97 32.24
CA GLY A 394 6.91 7.66 32.51
C GLY A 394 5.77 7.31 31.56
N LYS A 395 5.06 8.33 31.06
CA LYS A 395 3.91 8.18 30.16
C LYS A 395 4.28 7.53 28.83
N VAL A 396 5.48 7.81 28.28
CA VAL A 396 5.93 7.21 27.02
C VAL A 396 6.04 5.69 27.17
N ARG A 397 6.74 5.22 28.22
CA ARG A 397 6.87 3.78 28.51
C ARG A 397 5.51 3.12 28.73
N LYS A 398 4.62 3.77 29.47
CA LYS A 398 3.27 3.24 29.74
C LYS A 398 2.45 3.12 28.46
N PHE A 399 2.45 4.15 27.62
CA PHE A 399 1.73 4.15 26.34
C PHE A 399 2.24 3.05 25.40
N THR A 400 3.56 2.96 25.20
CA THR A 400 4.16 1.96 24.31
C THR A 400 3.94 0.55 24.83
N LEU A 401 4.05 0.33 26.14
CA LEU A 401 3.75 -0.97 26.76
C LEU A 401 2.29 -1.38 26.53
N VAL A 402 1.35 -0.46 26.75
CA VAL A 402 -0.08 -0.76 26.56
C VAL A 402 -0.40 -1.02 25.08
N TRP A 403 0.20 -0.28 24.16
CA TRP A 403 0.07 -0.57 22.72
C TRP A 403 0.57 -2.00 22.42
N VAL A 404 1.78 -2.35 22.83
CA VAL A 404 2.36 -3.68 22.62
C VAL A 404 1.46 -4.78 23.20
N VAL A 405 1.07 -4.64 24.47
CA VAL A 405 0.26 -5.65 25.17
C VAL A 405 -1.13 -5.76 24.55
N ALA A 406 -1.81 -4.65 24.26
CA ALA A 406 -3.13 -4.67 23.65
C ALA A 406 -3.11 -5.29 22.25
N THR A 407 -2.08 -5.02 21.44
CA THR A 407 -1.90 -5.68 20.14
C THR A 407 -1.79 -7.20 20.29
N ILE A 408 -0.94 -7.69 21.22
CA ILE A 408 -0.73 -9.12 21.44
C ILE A 408 -2.00 -9.79 21.97
N VAL A 409 -2.60 -9.24 23.03
CA VAL A 409 -3.74 -9.83 23.73
C VAL A 409 -5.01 -9.80 22.89
N LEU A 410 -5.28 -8.70 22.17
CA LEU A 410 -6.52 -8.54 21.42
C LEU A 410 -6.45 -9.09 20.00
N PHE A 411 -5.26 -9.14 19.37
CA PHE A 411 -5.17 -9.43 17.93
C PHE A 411 -4.13 -10.46 17.53
N LEU A 412 -2.97 -10.51 18.18
CA LEU A 412 -1.83 -11.36 17.77
C LEU A 412 -1.55 -12.51 18.74
N ASN A 413 -2.50 -13.43 18.87
CA ASN A 413 -2.31 -14.66 19.64
C ASN A 413 -3.13 -15.84 19.09
N PRO A 414 -2.75 -17.10 19.40
CA PRO A 414 -3.43 -18.30 18.88
C PRO A 414 -4.90 -18.46 19.29
N ILE A 415 -5.35 -17.81 20.37
CA ILE A 415 -6.72 -17.95 20.89
C ILE A 415 -7.67 -17.07 20.09
N VAL A 416 -7.28 -15.82 19.85
CA VAL A 416 -8.15 -14.82 19.19
C VAL A 416 -8.04 -14.87 17.67
N ALA A 417 -6.89 -15.30 17.12
CA ALA A 417 -6.65 -15.33 15.68
C ALA A 417 -7.72 -16.10 14.87
N PRO A 418 -8.14 -17.33 15.24
CA PRO A 418 -9.15 -18.05 14.47
C PRO A 418 -10.49 -17.32 14.40
N LEU A 419 -10.88 -16.63 15.48
CA LEU A 419 -12.10 -15.82 15.51
C LEU A 419 -11.98 -14.61 14.60
N LEU A 420 -10.85 -13.91 14.63
CA LEU A 420 -10.61 -12.74 13.78
C LEU A 420 -10.55 -13.12 12.30
N ILE A 421 -9.85 -14.21 11.95
CA ILE A 421 -9.77 -14.73 10.58
C ILE A 421 -11.16 -15.05 10.04
N LYS A 422 -12.04 -15.61 10.89
CA LYS A 422 -13.37 -16.03 10.48
C LYS A 422 -14.39 -14.89 10.42
N TYR A 423 -14.35 -13.94 11.35
CA TYR A 423 -15.45 -12.98 11.55
C TYR A 423 -15.07 -11.51 11.33
N LEU A 424 -13.79 -11.14 11.37
CA LEU A 424 -13.37 -9.74 11.22
C LEU A 424 -12.57 -9.50 9.93
N THR A 425 -11.73 -10.45 9.55
CA THR A 425 -10.86 -10.35 8.39
C THR A 425 -11.17 -11.51 7.44
N THR A 426 -10.13 -12.18 6.95
CA THR A 426 -10.15 -13.36 6.09
C THR A 426 -8.73 -13.96 6.12
N PRO A 427 -8.52 -15.21 5.72
CA PRO A 427 -7.19 -15.81 5.64
C PRO A 427 -6.20 -14.97 4.81
N ASN A 428 -6.63 -14.41 3.67
CA ASN A 428 -5.77 -13.59 2.81
C ASN A 428 -5.44 -12.18 3.38
N ILE A 429 -6.09 -11.74 4.46
CA ILE A 429 -5.91 -10.41 5.08
C ILE A 429 -5.26 -10.48 6.47
N TYR A 430 -5.55 -11.49 7.29
CA TYR A 430 -5.20 -11.50 8.72
C TYR A 430 -3.72 -11.22 9.02
N TRP A 431 -2.80 -11.74 8.19
CA TRP A 431 -1.37 -11.50 8.34
C TRP A 431 -1.02 -10.00 8.39
N ARG A 432 -1.79 -9.13 7.74
CA ARG A 432 -1.55 -7.67 7.80
C ARG A 432 -1.77 -7.07 9.19
N LEU A 433 -2.50 -7.75 10.10
CA LEU A 433 -2.65 -7.30 11.49
C LEU A 433 -1.34 -7.27 12.26
N PHE A 434 -0.31 -8.01 11.84
CA PHE A 434 1.01 -7.92 12.46
C PHE A 434 1.62 -6.51 12.36
N TYR A 435 1.21 -5.70 11.38
CA TYR A 435 1.66 -4.30 11.25
C TYR A 435 1.02 -3.33 12.23
N ILE A 436 -0.03 -3.72 12.97
CA ILE A 436 -0.55 -2.87 14.07
C ILE A 436 0.38 -2.92 15.30
N TYR A 437 1.35 -3.84 15.32
CA TYR A 437 2.43 -3.83 16.29
C TYR A 437 3.32 -2.60 16.08
N PRO A 438 3.69 -1.84 17.13
CA PRO A 438 4.38 -0.56 17.00
C PRO A 438 5.87 -0.67 16.64
N LEU A 439 6.28 -1.65 15.81
CA LEU A 439 7.68 -1.90 15.48
C LEU A 439 8.41 -0.64 14.98
N PRO A 440 7.88 0.15 14.01
CA PRO A 440 8.58 1.34 13.55
C PRO A 440 8.77 2.40 14.64
N LEU A 441 7.79 2.54 15.54
CA LEU A 441 7.91 3.45 16.69
C LEU A 441 8.96 2.95 17.68
N LEU A 442 8.97 1.65 18.00
CA LEU A 442 9.93 1.06 18.96
C LEU A 442 11.37 1.19 18.45
N LEU A 443 11.60 0.96 17.15
CA LEU A 443 12.89 1.21 16.50
C LEU A 443 13.27 2.69 16.59
N GLY A 444 12.33 3.59 16.27
CA GLY A 444 12.55 5.02 16.30
C GLY A 444 12.91 5.55 17.70
N LEU A 445 12.19 5.09 18.72
CA LEU A 445 12.47 5.42 20.12
C LEU A 445 13.81 4.87 20.58
N THR A 446 14.16 3.64 20.18
CA THR A 446 15.46 3.03 20.48
C THR A 446 16.60 3.86 19.88
N GLY A 447 16.55 4.17 18.58
CA GLY A 447 17.55 4.98 17.90
C GLY A 447 17.67 6.40 18.48
N ALA A 448 16.54 7.04 18.76
CA ALA A 448 16.48 8.36 19.39
C ALA A 448 17.14 8.36 20.78
N LYS A 449 16.85 7.36 21.62
CA LYS A 449 17.39 7.26 22.98
C LYS A 449 18.84 6.82 23.03
N LEU A 450 19.30 5.98 22.09
CA LEU A 450 20.72 5.64 21.95
C LEU A 450 21.53 6.88 21.59
N PHE A 451 21.03 7.71 20.67
CA PHE A 451 21.68 8.97 20.31
C PHE A 451 21.70 9.97 21.47
N GLU A 452 20.61 10.09 22.22
CA GLU A 452 20.55 10.91 23.44
C GLU A 452 21.56 10.43 24.50
N TYR A 453 21.65 9.12 24.72
CA TYR A 453 22.61 8.51 25.63
C TYR A 453 24.06 8.76 25.20
N ALA A 454 24.36 8.61 23.92
CA ALA A 454 25.69 8.89 23.36
C ALA A 454 26.12 10.36 23.56
N GLY A 455 25.16 11.28 23.65
CA GLY A 455 25.40 12.70 23.95
C GLY A 455 25.93 12.98 25.35
N ARG A 456 25.95 11.99 26.27
CA ARG A 456 26.56 12.12 27.60
C ARG A 456 28.08 11.97 27.60
N PHE A 457 28.66 11.45 26.53
CA PHE A 457 30.10 11.23 26.41
C PHE A 457 30.79 12.40 25.70
N SER A 458 32.13 12.40 25.73
CA SER A 458 32.93 13.40 25.00
C SER A 458 32.68 13.31 23.49
N LYS A 459 32.83 14.42 22.76
CA LYS A 459 32.59 14.48 21.30
C LYS A 459 33.31 13.36 20.51
N PRO A 460 34.59 13.01 20.79
CA PRO A 460 35.25 11.91 20.08
C PRO A 460 34.58 10.55 20.33
N VAL A 461 34.18 10.27 21.58
CA VAL A 461 33.50 9.00 21.93
C VAL A 461 32.11 8.94 21.30
N GLN A 462 31.38 10.06 21.30
CA GLN A 462 30.08 10.17 20.64
C GLN A 462 30.19 9.89 19.13
N LEU A 463 31.16 10.52 18.45
CA LEU A 463 31.41 10.29 17.03
C LEU A 463 31.84 8.85 16.78
N GLY A 464 32.69 8.28 17.62
CA GLY A 464 33.08 6.87 17.56
C GLY A 464 31.87 5.93 17.65
N PHE A 465 30.99 6.14 18.64
CA PHE A 465 29.77 5.35 18.83
C PHE A 465 28.83 5.43 17.61
N ILE A 466 28.62 6.65 17.09
CA ILE A 466 27.79 6.88 15.90
C ILE A 466 28.41 6.17 14.69
N SER A 467 29.70 6.37 14.44
CA SER A 467 30.41 5.76 13.31
C SER A 467 30.39 4.23 13.38
N VAL A 468 30.60 3.65 14.56
CA VAL A 468 30.51 2.19 14.76
C VAL A 468 29.09 1.70 14.51
N THR A 469 28.07 2.42 14.97
CA THR A 469 26.67 2.05 14.71
C THR A 469 26.36 2.05 13.22
N PHE A 470 26.72 3.12 12.50
CA PHE A 470 26.55 3.18 11.05
C PHE A 470 27.35 2.10 10.34
N PHE A 471 28.58 1.82 10.77
CA PHE A 471 29.40 0.76 10.21
C PHE A 471 28.77 -0.62 10.40
N ILE A 472 28.24 -0.92 11.59
CA ILE A 472 27.55 -2.18 11.87
C ILE A 472 26.30 -2.30 11.00
N LEU A 473 25.47 -1.26 10.92
CA LEU A 473 24.27 -1.26 10.07
C LEU A 473 24.63 -1.45 8.60
N PHE A 474 25.65 -0.75 8.12
CA PHE A 474 26.13 -0.86 6.75
C PHE A 474 26.65 -2.27 6.45
N ILE A 475 27.58 -2.78 7.26
CA ILE A 475 28.16 -4.13 7.08
C ILE A 475 27.10 -5.22 7.18
N SER A 476 26.06 -5.05 8.02
CA SER A 476 24.95 -6.00 8.14
C SER A 476 24.21 -6.26 6.82
N HIS A 477 24.27 -5.33 5.86
CA HIS A 477 23.74 -5.55 4.52
C HIS A 477 24.57 -6.55 3.69
N PHE A 478 25.86 -6.76 4.00
CA PHE A 478 26.80 -7.54 3.18
C PHE A 478 27.24 -8.86 3.81
N VAL A 479 26.83 -9.15 5.06
CA VAL A 479 27.17 -10.40 5.72
C VAL A 479 26.51 -11.58 4.97
N PRO A 480 27.20 -12.71 4.78
CA PRO A 480 26.58 -13.94 4.29
C PRO A 480 25.34 -14.28 5.13
N PHE A 481 24.23 -14.65 4.50
CA PHE A 481 22.91 -14.86 5.14
C PHE A 481 22.22 -13.58 5.65
N THR A 482 22.60 -12.40 5.14
CA THR A 482 21.87 -11.16 5.39
C THR A 482 20.38 -11.31 5.02
N THR A 483 19.52 -10.77 5.87
CA THR A 483 18.09 -10.61 5.59
C THR A 483 17.80 -9.31 4.82
N SER A 484 18.83 -8.60 4.34
CA SER A 484 18.74 -7.31 3.66
C SER A 484 17.88 -7.36 2.39
N VAL A 485 17.00 -6.36 2.25
CA VAL A 485 16.21 -6.18 1.02
C VAL A 485 17.08 -5.86 -0.19
N LEU A 486 18.32 -5.38 -0.01
CA LEU A 486 19.23 -5.05 -1.13
C LEU A 486 19.60 -6.27 -1.99
N TYR A 487 19.54 -7.46 -1.41
CA TYR A 487 19.98 -8.70 -2.07
C TYR A 487 18.87 -9.76 -2.11
N LEU A 488 18.02 -9.79 -1.08
CA LEU A 488 16.92 -10.73 -1.03
C LEU A 488 15.71 -10.21 -1.79
N ARG A 489 15.34 -10.93 -2.86
CA ARG A 489 14.07 -10.78 -3.59
C ARG A 489 13.89 -9.45 -4.34
N THR A 490 14.88 -8.57 -4.31
CA THR A 490 14.89 -7.31 -5.06
C THR A 490 16.18 -7.16 -5.85
N GLU A 491 16.16 -6.27 -6.83
CA GLU A 491 17.34 -5.85 -7.58
C GLU A 491 17.55 -4.36 -7.42
N PHE A 492 18.74 -3.97 -6.97
CA PHE A 492 19.14 -2.57 -6.92
C PHE A 492 19.75 -2.15 -8.26
N ALA A 493 18.97 -1.43 -9.09
CA ALA A 493 19.36 -1.05 -10.44
C ALA A 493 18.71 0.28 -10.86
N TRP A 494 19.03 0.79 -12.06
CA TRP A 494 18.39 1.98 -12.59
C TRP A 494 16.85 1.85 -12.58
N PRO A 495 16.10 2.93 -12.27
CA PRO A 495 14.64 2.88 -12.20
C PRO A 495 14.04 2.37 -13.51
N ARG A 496 13.14 1.39 -13.42
CA ARG A 496 12.40 0.79 -14.53
C ARG A 496 11.03 0.31 -14.05
N TYR A 497 10.20 -0.16 -14.98
CA TYR A 497 8.96 -0.83 -14.60
C TYR A 497 9.30 -2.06 -13.77
N LYS A 498 8.66 -2.23 -12.60
CA LYS A 498 9.00 -3.28 -11.62
C LYS A 498 8.42 -4.63 -12.03
N MET A 499 8.75 -5.03 -13.25
CA MET A 499 8.39 -6.28 -13.91
C MET A 499 9.61 -6.82 -14.70
N PRO A 500 9.66 -8.13 -15.00
CA PRO A 500 10.75 -8.70 -15.79
C PRO A 500 10.92 -7.99 -17.15
N PRO A 501 12.11 -7.47 -17.49
CA PRO A 501 12.32 -6.76 -18.76
C PRO A 501 12.04 -7.62 -20.00
N ALA A 502 12.32 -8.93 -19.92
CA ALA A 502 12.03 -9.88 -20.99
C ALA A 502 10.51 -10.00 -21.22
N SER A 503 9.73 -10.20 -20.15
CA SER A 503 8.27 -10.30 -20.25
C SER A 503 7.63 -9.00 -20.75
N GLN A 504 8.15 -7.84 -20.33
CA GLN A 504 7.70 -6.55 -20.87
C GLN A 504 7.96 -6.43 -22.37
N ARG A 505 9.17 -6.79 -22.83
CA ARG A 505 9.55 -6.73 -24.25
C ARG A 505 8.64 -7.64 -25.09
N VAL A 506 8.44 -8.86 -24.63
CA VAL A 506 7.56 -9.84 -25.29
C VAL A 506 6.12 -9.32 -25.37
N ALA A 507 5.58 -8.77 -24.27
CA ALA A 507 4.22 -8.22 -24.26
C ALA A 507 4.05 -7.06 -25.26
N LEU A 508 5.02 -6.15 -25.33
CA LEU A 508 5.02 -5.07 -26.30
C LEU A 508 5.11 -5.59 -27.75
N ALA A 509 5.92 -6.62 -27.98
CA ALA A 509 6.04 -7.25 -29.30
C ALA A 509 4.73 -7.93 -29.73
N VAL A 510 4.03 -8.62 -28.81
CA VAL A 510 2.70 -9.19 -29.06
C VAL A 510 1.69 -8.09 -29.39
N ILE A 511 1.63 -7.02 -28.59
CA ILE A 511 0.72 -5.88 -28.83
C ILE A 511 0.97 -5.26 -30.21
N ALA A 512 2.23 -5.11 -30.61
CA ALA A 512 2.58 -4.46 -31.87
C ALA A 512 2.11 -5.21 -33.13
N VAL A 513 1.83 -6.52 -33.03
CA VAL A 513 1.51 -7.37 -34.19
C VAL A 513 0.09 -7.89 -34.19
N THR A 514 -0.61 -7.81 -33.05
CA THR A 514 -1.92 -8.43 -32.87
C THR A 514 -3.04 -7.40 -33.09
N PRO A 515 -4.09 -7.73 -33.85
CA PRO A 515 -5.26 -6.85 -33.97
C PRO A 515 -5.99 -6.72 -32.62
N PRO A 516 -6.62 -5.56 -32.33
CA PRO A 516 -7.41 -5.35 -31.12
C PRO A 516 -8.53 -6.40 -30.94
N GLY A 517 -8.78 -6.76 -29.68
CA GLY A 517 -9.87 -7.65 -29.28
C GLY A 517 -9.43 -8.75 -28.31
N PRO A 518 -10.38 -9.62 -27.90
CA PRO A 518 -10.13 -10.66 -26.92
C PRO A 518 -8.98 -11.59 -27.28
N MET A 519 -8.11 -11.83 -26.31
CA MET A 519 -6.85 -12.57 -26.46
C MET A 519 -6.75 -13.70 -25.45
N LEU A 520 -6.39 -14.89 -25.92
CA LEU A 520 -5.90 -15.98 -25.06
C LEU A 520 -4.37 -15.92 -25.03
N ALA A 521 -3.78 -15.72 -23.86
CA ALA A 521 -2.35 -15.68 -23.68
C ALA A 521 -1.91 -16.50 -22.45
N PRO A 522 -0.65 -16.99 -22.43
CA PRO A 522 -0.10 -17.68 -21.26
C PRO A 522 0.09 -16.72 -20.08
N LEU A 523 0.15 -17.27 -18.85
CA LEU A 523 0.58 -16.50 -17.68
C LEU A 523 2.11 -16.41 -17.62
N PRO A 524 2.71 -15.28 -17.20
CA PRO A 524 2.07 -14.03 -16.77
C PRO A 524 1.77 -13.05 -17.93
N LEU A 525 1.94 -13.45 -19.19
CA LEU A 525 1.90 -12.55 -20.34
C LEU A 525 0.56 -11.84 -20.50
N GLY A 526 -0.57 -12.55 -20.39
CA GLY A 526 -1.90 -11.95 -20.51
C GLY A 526 -2.14 -10.81 -19.50
N GLY A 527 -1.75 -11.02 -18.24
CA GLY A 527 -1.82 -9.99 -17.21
C GLY A 527 -0.95 -8.77 -17.52
N ILE A 528 0.26 -8.96 -18.08
CA ILE A 528 1.14 -7.86 -18.49
C ILE A 528 0.54 -7.09 -19.68
N VAL A 529 -0.02 -7.79 -20.67
CA VAL A 529 -0.70 -7.16 -21.82
C VAL A 529 -1.85 -6.28 -21.34
N ALA A 530 -2.67 -6.77 -20.41
CA ALA A 530 -3.77 -5.99 -19.81
C ALA A 530 -3.29 -4.74 -19.05
N MET A 531 -2.09 -4.78 -18.46
CA MET A 531 -1.48 -3.61 -17.82
C MET A 531 -0.92 -2.58 -18.81
N LEU A 532 -0.61 -3.00 -20.04
CA LEU A 532 -0.02 -2.14 -21.07
C LEU A 532 -1.10 -1.54 -21.99
N SER A 533 -2.16 -2.29 -22.28
CA SER A 533 -3.22 -1.81 -23.17
C SER A 533 -4.58 -2.43 -22.86
N ALA A 534 -5.61 -1.59 -22.91
CA ALA A 534 -7.00 -1.99 -22.78
C ALA A 534 -7.61 -2.56 -24.07
N LYS A 535 -6.88 -2.53 -25.19
CA LYS A 535 -7.34 -3.03 -26.50
C LYS A 535 -7.42 -4.56 -26.59
N TYR A 536 -6.84 -5.26 -25.60
CA TYR A 536 -6.71 -6.71 -25.59
C TYR A 536 -7.27 -7.28 -24.29
N PRO A 537 -8.60 -7.27 -24.08
CA PRO A 537 -9.19 -7.97 -22.95
C PRO A 537 -8.79 -9.45 -22.99
N GLN A 538 -8.43 -10.01 -21.84
CA GLN A 538 -7.87 -11.35 -21.79
C GLN A 538 -8.94 -12.39 -21.52
N MET A 539 -8.75 -13.61 -22.04
CA MET A 539 -9.58 -14.75 -21.65
C MET A 539 -9.32 -15.17 -20.20
N ARG A 540 -8.10 -14.88 -19.69
CA ARG A 540 -7.64 -15.10 -18.32
C ARG A 540 -6.48 -14.14 -18.01
N VAL A 541 -6.49 -13.50 -16.85
CA VAL A 541 -5.34 -12.74 -16.33
C VAL A 541 -4.70 -13.38 -15.11
N PHE A 542 -5.45 -14.12 -14.29
CA PHE A 542 -5.00 -14.96 -13.19
C PHE A 542 -6.11 -15.94 -12.73
N ASN A 543 -6.13 -16.38 -11.46
CA ASN A 543 -7.06 -17.43 -10.98
C ASN A 543 -8.03 -16.96 -9.89
N GLU A 544 -7.52 -16.26 -8.88
CA GLU A 544 -8.22 -16.09 -7.60
C GLU A 544 -9.55 -15.34 -7.72
N ALA A 545 -9.53 -14.10 -8.22
CA ALA A 545 -10.73 -13.27 -8.33
C ALA A 545 -11.66 -13.74 -9.46
N GLU A 546 -11.08 -14.27 -10.55
CA GLU A 546 -11.86 -14.76 -11.70
C GLU A 546 -12.76 -15.93 -11.32
N LYS A 547 -12.26 -16.90 -10.54
CA LYS A 547 -13.09 -18.02 -10.05
C LYS A 547 -14.31 -17.54 -9.26
N VAL A 548 -14.18 -16.44 -8.53
CA VAL A 548 -15.29 -15.82 -7.79
C VAL A 548 -16.26 -15.14 -8.76
N TRP A 549 -15.77 -14.25 -9.63
CA TRP A 549 -16.64 -13.50 -10.56
C TRP A 549 -17.40 -14.40 -11.54
N PHE A 550 -16.74 -15.40 -12.13
CA PHE A 550 -17.41 -16.40 -12.96
C PHE A 550 -18.33 -17.30 -12.13
N GLY A 551 -17.92 -17.64 -10.91
CA GLY A 551 -18.69 -18.47 -9.99
C GLY A 551 -20.04 -17.88 -9.61
N GLU A 552 -20.10 -16.58 -9.33
CA GLU A 552 -21.34 -15.86 -9.01
C GLU A 552 -22.34 -15.83 -10.16
N ARG A 553 -21.86 -15.96 -11.40
CA ARG A 553 -22.70 -16.03 -12.60
C ARG A 553 -23.06 -17.46 -13.01
N GLY A 554 -22.70 -18.45 -12.20
CA GLY A 554 -22.89 -19.86 -12.55
C GLY A 554 -21.98 -20.35 -13.68
N LEU A 555 -20.91 -19.62 -14.01
CA LEU A 555 -19.98 -19.89 -15.11
C LEU A 555 -18.69 -20.60 -14.64
N ARG A 556 -18.77 -21.44 -13.61
CA ARG A 556 -17.60 -22.15 -13.04
C ARG A 556 -16.88 -23.03 -14.07
N THR A 557 -17.64 -23.77 -14.86
CA THR A 557 -17.08 -24.60 -15.93
C THR A 557 -16.36 -23.76 -16.99
N GLU A 558 -16.86 -22.56 -17.28
CA GLU A 558 -16.23 -21.69 -18.27
C GLU A 558 -14.86 -21.20 -17.80
N ILE A 559 -14.74 -20.75 -16.55
CA ILE A 559 -13.45 -20.31 -16.02
C ILE A 559 -12.46 -21.47 -15.89
N ASP A 560 -12.92 -22.66 -15.50
CA ASP A 560 -12.05 -23.85 -15.44
C ASP A 560 -11.53 -24.21 -16.85
N ASN A 561 -12.37 -24.12 -17.88
CA ASN A 561 -11.96 -24.31 -19.28
C ASN A 561 -10.95 -23.24 -19.74
N ARG A 562 -11.18 -21.96 -19.39
CA ARG A 562 -10.25 -20.86 -19.70
C ARG A 562 -8.90 -21.04 -18.99
N ILE A 563 -8.90 -21.52 -17.75
CA ILE A 563 -7.71 -21.86 -16.98
C ILE A 563 -6.92 -22.98 -17.67
N CYS A 564 -7.59 -24.09 -18.02
CA CYS A 564 -6.98 -25.23 -18.69
C CYS A 564 -6.41 -24.81 -20.06
N ALA A 565 -7.19 -24.08 -20.88
CA ALA A 565 -6.75 -23.59 -22.18
C ALA A 565 -5.53 -22.64 -22.08
N SER A 566 -5.49 -21.79 -21.05
CA SER A 566 -4.34 -20.91 -20.81
C SER A 566 -3.09 -21.68 -20.35
N GLU A 567 -3.25 -22.76 -19.56
CA GLU A 567 -2.15 -23.67 -19.19
C GLU A 567 -1.66 -24.51 -20.38
N PHE A 568 -2.56 -24.89 -21.29
CA PHE A 568 -2.22 -25.55 -22.55
C PHE A 568 -1.34 -24.66 -23.42
N VAL A 569 -1.73 -23.39 -23.65
CA VAL A 569 -0.94 -22.48 -24.52
C VAL A 569 0.40 -22.09 -23.91
N ASN A 570 0.59 -22.26 -22.60
CA ASN A 570 1.90 -22.11 -21.96
C ASN A 570 2.82 -23.33 -22.19
N GLY A 571 2.24 -24.49 -22.54
CA GLY A 571 2.94 -25.77 -22.66
C GLY A 571 3.02 -26.57 -21.36
N ASP A 572 2.32 -26.15 -20.30
CA ASP A 572 2.39 -26.78 -18.98
C ASP A 572 1.50 -28.02 -18.87
N LYS A 573 0.36 -28.01 -19.55
CA LYS A 573 -0.64 -29.09 -19.52
C LYS A 573 -1.12 -29.46 -20.92
N PRO A 574 -0.41 -30.37 -21.62
CA PRO A 574 -0.84 -30.87 -22.94
C PRO A 574 -2.23 -31.49 -22.94
N ASP A 575 -2.64 -32.09 -21.81
CA ASP A 575 -3.95 -32.74 -21.65
C ASP A 575 -5.14 -31.76 -21.73
N CYS A 576 -4.91 -30.45 -21.57
CA CYS A 576 -5.92 -29.39 -21.70
C CYS A 576 -6.25 -29.01 -23.15
N PHE A 577 -5.81 -29.80 -24.13
CA PHE A 577 -6.11 -29.56 -25.55
C PHE A 577 -7.62 -29.49 -25.86
N PRO A 578 -8.51 -30.33 -25.29
CA PRO A 578 -9.96 -30.24 -25.55
C PRO A 578 -10.56 -28.89 -25.13
N GLU A 579 -10.18 -28.38 -23.95
CA GLU A 579 -10.64 -27.09 -23.44
C GLU A 579 -10.10 -25.94 -24.30
N PHE A 580 -8.84 -26.03 -24.73
CA PHE A 580 -8.26 -25.10 -25.69
C PHE A 580 -9.04 -25.10 -27.01
N GLN A 581 -9.31 -26.27 -27.59
CA GLN A 581 -10.06 -26.41 -28.84
C GLN A 581 -11.48 -25.84 -28.72
N ALA A 582 -12.16 -26.09 -27.59
CA ALA A 582 -13.47 -25.52 -27.31
C ALA A 582 -13.41 -23.98 -27.26
N LEU A 583 -12.35 -23.41 -26.67
CA LEU A 583 -12.18 -21.96 -26.56
C LEU A 583 -11.88 -21.28 -27.91
N LEU A 584 -11.29 -21.99 -28.89
CA LEU A 584 -11.08 -21.44 -30.24
C LEU A 584 -12.40 -21.14 -30.96
N GLY A 585 -13.45 -21.92 -30.67
CA GLY A 585 -14.81 -21.72 -31.18
C GLY A 585 -15.52 -20.50 -30.60
N TYR A 586 -14.94 -19.82 -29.60
CA TYR A 586 -15.53 -18.64 -28.99
C TYR A 586 -15.59 -17.48 -30.00
N THR A 587 -16.81 -16.99 -30.29
CA THR A 587 -17.07 -16.03 -31.37
C THR A 587 -16.27 -14.74 -31.22
N ASN A 588 -16.05 -14.29 -29.98
CA ASN A 588 -15.35 -13.05 -29.69
C ASN A 588 -13.83 -13.19 -29.61
N LEU A 589 -13.27 -14.41 -29.51
CA LEU A 589 -11.82 -14.60 -29.46
C LEU A 589 -11.21 -14.14 -30.79
N ARG A 590 -10.23 -13.22 -30.72
CA ARG A 590 -9.56 -12.61 -31.88
C ARG A 590 -8.12 -13.07 -32.04
N SER A 591 -7.42 -13.34 -30.94
CA SER A 591 -6.02 -13.75 -30.97
C SER A 591 -5.67 -14.81 -29.94
N VAL A 592 -4.66 -15.61 -30.28
CA VAL A 592 -4.08 -16.65 -29.43
C VAL A 592 -2.57 -16.50 -29.43
N VAL A 593 -1.98 -16.36 -28.24
CA VAL A 593 -0.53 -16.42 -28.03
C VAL A 593 -0.22 -17.76 -27.41
N ILE A 594 0.73 -18.47 -27.99
CA ILE A 594 1.02 -19.86 -27.64
C ILE A 594 2.53 -20.12 -27.70
N ALA A 595 3.04 -20.85 -26.71
CA ALA A 595 4.43 -21.26 -26.65
C ALA A 595 4.75 -22.24 -27.78
N LYS A 596 5.92 -22.08 -28.42
CA LYS A 596 6.34 -22.99 -29.50
C LYS A 596 6.42 -24.44 -29.04
N SER A 597 6.76 -24.67 -27.77
CA SER A 597 6.77 -26.01 -27.15
C SER A 597 5.40 -26.71 -27.22
N ALA A 598 4.30 -25.96 -27.19
CA ALA A 598 2.94 -26.49 -27.27
C ALA A 598 2.47 -26.76 -28.71
N ILE A 599 3.17 -26.25 -29.74
CA ILE A 599 2.75 -26.29 -31.16
C ILE A 599 3.27 -27.49 -31.93
N LEU A 600 4.15 -28.30 -31.35
CA LEU A 600 4.80 -29.42 -32.04
C LEU A 600 3.81 -30.50 -32.56
N ASP A 601 2.52 -30.41 -32.22
CA ASP A 601 1.45 -31.27 -32.74
C ASP A 601 0.68 -30.61 -33.91
N SER A 602 0.65 -31.31 -35.05
CA SER A 602 -0.17 -31.01 -36.23
C SER A 602 -1.66 -30.75 -35.93
N LYS A 603 -2.21 -31.35 -34.87
CA LYS A 603 -3.59 -31.16 -34.43
C LYS A 603 -3.86 -29.73 -33.96
N VAL A 604 -2.89 -29.09 -33.30
CA VAL A 604 -3.01 -27.70 -32.82
C VAL A 604 -3.10 -26.74 -33.99
N SER A 605 -2.23 -26.91 -34.98
CA SER A 605 -2.26 -26.09 -36.20
C SER A 605 -3.56 -26.28 -36.99
N SER A 606 -4.07 -27.50 -37.05
CA SER A 606 -5.34 -27.80 -37.72
C SER A 606 -6.51 -27.12 -37.01
N ALA A 607 -6.60 -27.25 -35.68
CA ALA A 607 -7.66 -26.63 -34.87
C ALA A 607 -7.66 -25.09 -34.98
N LEU A 608 -6.48 -24.46 -35.00
CA LEU A 608 -6.35 -23.01 -35.20
C LEU A 608 -6.88 -22.59 -36.56
N ASN A 609 -6.47 -23.27 -37.64
CA ASN A 609 -6.90 -22.96 -39.00
C ASN A 609 -8.41 -23.19 -39.20
N GLU A 610 -8.97 -24.28 -38.67
CA GLU A 610 -10.40 -24.59 -38.72
C GLU A 610 -11.26 -23.50 -38.05
N ASN A 611 -10.74 -22.86 -37.01
CA ASN A 611 -11.41 -21.76 -36.31
C ASN A 611 -11.02 -20.37 -36.85
N GLY A 612 -10.38 -20.31 -38.03
CA GLY A 612 -10.10 -19.06 -38.75
C GLY A 612 -8.84 -18.32 -38.31
N PHE A 613 -8.02 -18.87 -37.42
CA PHE A 613 -6.75 -18.26 -36.99
C PHE A 613 -5.63 -18.51 -38.00
N THR A 614 -5.79 -17.99 -39.22
CA THR A 614 -4.89 -18.27 -40.35
C THR A 614 -3.66 -17.37 -40.41
N ASN A 615 -3.74 -16.20 -39.79
CA ASN A 615 -2.61 -15.28 -39.72
C ASN A 615 -1.71 -15.67 -38.56
N ARG A 616 -0.39 -15.67 -38.76
CA ARG A 616 0.59 -16.00 -37.71
C ARG A 616 1.83 -15.12 -37.75
N ARG A 617 2.42 -14.90 -36.59
CA ARG A 617 3.73 -14.27 -36.44
C ARG A 617 4.49 -14.86 -35.28
N GLU A 618 5.78 -15.02 -35.50
CA GLU A 618 6.73 -15.47 -34.47
C GLU A 618 7.21 -14.27 -33.65
N ILE A 619 7.18 -14.43 -32.32
CA ILE A 619 7.63 -13.45 -31.35
C ILE A 619 8.70 -14.09 -30.48
N ASP A 620 9.94 -13.67 -30.71
CA ASP A 620 11.15 -14.34 -30.23
C ASP A 620 11.18 -15.84 -30.61
N ASP A 621 12.24 -16.54 -30.24
CA ASP A 621 12.36 -17.97 -30.53
C ASP A 621 11.38 -18.85 -29.71
N LEU A 622 10.48 -18.24 -28.92
CA LEU A 622 9.70 -18.90 -27.87
C LEU A 622 8.18 -18.88 -28.08
N LEU A 623 7.61 -17.87 -28.76
CA LEU A 623 6.16 -17.72 -28.89
C LEU A 623 5.71 -17.58 -30.35
N LEU A 624 4.48 -18.03 -30.60
CA LEU A 624 3.74 -17.78 -31.83
C LEU A 624 2.43 -17.09 -31.49
N VAL A 625 2.09 -16.09 -32.28
CA VAL A 625 0.83 -15.35 -32.19
C VAL A 625 0.00 -15.69 -33.41
N TYR A 626 -1.25 -16.08 -33.20
CA TYR A 626 -2.24 -16.36 -34.23
C TYR A 626 -3.43 -15.41 -34.09
N TRP A 627 -4.02 -14.98 -35.21
CA TRP A 627 -5.22 -14.14 -35.21
C TRP A 627 -6.12 -14.41 -36.42
N LYS A 628 -7.41 -14.08 -36.23
CA LYS A 628 -8.47 -14.17 -37.26
C LYS A 628 -8.33 -13.08 -38.32
#